data_AF-A0A7I8J073-F1
#
_entry.id   AF-A0A7I8J073-F1
#
_cell.length_a   1.000
_cell.length_b   1.000
_cell.length_c   1.000
_cell.angle_alpha   90.00
_cell.angle_beta   90.00
_cell.angle_gamma   90.00
#
_symmetry.space_group_name_H-M   'P 1'
#
loop_
_entity.id
_entity.type
_entity.pdbx_description
1 polymer ?
#
loop_
_entity_poly.entity_id
_entity_poly.type
_entity_poly.pdbx_seq_one_letter_code
_entity_poly.pdbx_strand_id
1 'polypeptide(L)'
;MISSYLANNAQLDDRAIHLLFSANRWEKRSLMEAKLKSGTSLIVDRYSYSGVAFSAAKGLAIEWCKAPEEGLIAPDMVVYLDILPERAAERGGYGNERYEQLEFQRKVSDNYHDLSDSTWKIIDACLPEEDIQTQLRSLALESIAGCRSGKPLSTLWLPK
;
A
#
# COMPACT_ATOMS: atom_id res chain seq x y z
N MET A 1 13.93 2.07 13.57
CA MET A 1 14.19 3.37 12.90
C MET A 1 12.93 3.94 12.28
N ILE A 2 12.23 3.22 11.39
CA ILE A 2 10.95 3.65 10.79
C ILE A 2 9.91 4.08 11.86
N SER A 3 9.65 3.25 12.86
CA SER A 3 8.65 3.55 13.90
C SER A 3 8.98 4.82 14.68
N SER A 4 10.26 5.06 14.97
CA SER A 4 10.73 6.27 15.66
C SER A 4 10.55 7.52 14.79
N TYR A 5 10.78 7.40 13.47
CA TYR A 5 10.53 8.50 12.54
C TYR A 5 9.04 8.84 12.41
N LEU A 6 8.16 7.83 12.32
CA LEU A 6 6.70 8.01 12.25
C LEU A 6 6.13 8.65 13.53
N ALA A 7 6.63 8.23 14.69
CA ALA A 7 6.29 8.80 16.00
C ALA A 7 6.93 10.17 16.27
N ASN A 8 7.48 10.85 15.25
CA ASN A 8 8.18 12.14 15.36
C ASN A 8 9.40 12.16 16.32
N ASN A 9 9.89 10.99 16.75
CA ASN A 9 11.03 10.84 17.66
C ASN A 9 12.39 10.82 16.94
N ALA A 10 12.41 10.81 15.61
CA ALA A 10 13.61 10.92 14.80
C ALA A 10 13.32 11.73 13.53
N GLN A 11 14.30 12.52 13.09
CA GLN A 11 14.27 13.21 11.80
C GLN A 11 15.23 12.52 10.83
N LEU A 12 14.77 12.30 9.60
CA LEU A 12 15.53 11.69 8.52
C LEU A 12 15.22 12.43 7.23
N ASP A 13 16.18 12.47 6.32
CA ASP A 13 15.96 12.90 4.95
C ASP A 13 14.87 12.04 4.28
N ASP A 14 14.03 12.66 3.45
CA ASP A 14 12.89 11.99 2.84
C ASP A 14 13.28 10.85 1.89
N ARG A 15 14.45 10.95 1.23
CA ARG A 15 15.00 9.87 0.41
C ARG A 15 15.49 8.72 1.29
N ALA A 16 16.16 9.04 2.40
CA ALA A 16 16.65 8.02 3.33
C ALA A 16 15.51 7.20 3.94
N ILE A 17 14.46 7.86 4.46
CA ILE A 17 13.31 7.13 5.02
C ILE A 17 12.53 6.36 3.94
N HIS A 18 12.41 6.88 2.72
CA HIS A 18 11.80 6.16 1.61
C HIS A 18 12.53 4.84 1.34
N LEU A 19 13.86 4.88 1.24
CA LEU A 19 14.68 3.69 1.03
C LEU A 19 14.59 2.71 2.20
N LEU A 20 14.48 3.19 3.45
CA LEU A 20 14.24 2.31 4.60
C LEU A 20 12.89 1.58 4.52
N PHE A 21 11.82 2.27 4.11
CA PHE A 21 10.53 1.62 3.89
C PHE A 21 10.60 0.57 2.77
N SER A 22 11.33 0.86 1.69
CA SER A 22 11.53 -0.10 0.61
C SER A 22 12.33 -1.33 1.07
N ALA A 23 13.46 -1.11 1.75
CA ALA A 23 14.27 -2.18 2.32
C ALA A 23 13.47 -3.08 3.27
N ASN A 24 12.55 -2.49 4.05
CA ASN A 24 11.68 -3.24 4.95
C ASN A 24 10.68 -4.18 4.23
N ARG A 25 10.32 -3.90 2.97
CA ARG A 25 9.55 -4.85 2.13
C ARG A 25 10.46 -5.91 1.53
N TRP A 26 11.64 -5.51 1.04
CA TRP A 26 12.62 -6.44 0.47
C TRP A 26 13.06 -7.53 1.45
N GLU A 27 13.28 -7.21 2.73
CA GLU A 27 13.61 -8.21 3.75
C GLU A 27 12.53 -9.31 3.91
N LYS A 28 11.28 -9.03 3.51
CA LYS A 28 10.17 -10.00 3.60
C LYS A 28 9.93 -10.76 2.30
N ARG A 29 10.50 -10.33 1.17
CA ARG A 29 10.22 -10.87 -0.17
C ARG A 29 10.34 -12.40 -0.24
N SER A 30 11.48 -12.96 0.20
CA SER A 30 11.72 -14.41 0.14
C SER A 30 10.75 -15.21 1.00
N LEU A 31 10.37 -14.69 2.17
CA LEU A 31 9.38 -15.31 3.04
C LEU A 31 7.98 -15.30 2.40
N MET A 32 7.57 -14.15 1.85
CA MET A 32 6.29 -14.02 1.15
C MET A 32 6.22 -14.99 -0.04
N GLU A 33 7.28 -15.04 -0.86
CA GLU A 33 7.37 -15.94 -2.01
C GLU A 33 7.25 -17.42 -1.59
N ALA A 34 7.96 -17.84 -0.54
CA ALA A 34 7.89 -19.20 -0.03
C ALA A 34 6.48 -19.57 0.45
N LYS A 35 5.80 -18.65 1.17
CA LYS A 35 4.43 -18.85 1.63
C LYS A 35 3.45 -18.98 0.47
N LEU A 36 3.52 -18.09 -0.51
CA LEU A 36 2.68 -18.16 -1.71
C LEU A 36 2.88 -19.47 -2.47
N LYS A 37 4.14 -19.90 -2.68
CA LYS A 37 4.46 -21.17 -3.34
C LYS A 37 3.98 -22.40 -2.57
N SER A 38 3.89 -22.32 -1.24
CA SER A 38 3.28 -23.36 -0.40
C SER A 38 1.74 -23.37 -0.40
N GLY A 39 1.10 -22.51 -1.20
CA GLY A 39 -0.36 -22.41 -1.30
C GLY A 39 -1.01 -21.53 -0.23
N THR A 40 -0.23 -20.72 0.51
CA THR A 40 -0.76 -19.78 1.50
C THR A 40 -1.02 -18.41 0.87
N SER A 41 -2.28 -17.97 0.89
CA SER A 41 -2.65 -16.58 0.51
C SER A 41 -2.19 -15.59 1.57
N LEU A 42 -1.72 -14.41 1.14
CA LEU A 42 -1.23 -13.35 2.02
C LEU A 42 -2.16 -12.13 1.95
N ILE A 43 -2.68 -11.70 3.09
CA ILE A 43 -3.32 -10.39 3.24
C ILE A 43 -2.25 -9.45 3.81
N VAL A 44 -1.97 -8.37 3.10
CA VAL A 44 -0.87 -7.45 3.42
C VAL A 44 -1.45 -6.05 3.61
N ASP A 45 -1.34 -5.52 4.81
CA ASP A 45 -1.72 -4.14 5.12
C ASP A 45 -0.59 -3.21 4.73
N ARG A 46 -0.85 -2.38 3.71
CA ARG A 46 0.11 -1.53 2.98
C ARG A 46 1.22 -2.31 2.28
N TYR A 47 1.68 -1.76 1.15
CA TYR A 47 2.78 -2.33 0.37
C TYR A 47 3.52 -1.23 -0.40
N SER A 48 4.10 -1.56 -1.55
CA SER A 48 4.87 -0.64 -2.41
C SER A 48 4.11 0.65 -2.75
N TYR A 49 2.82 0.55 -3.05
CA TYR A 49 1.99 1.71 -3.39
C TYR A 49 1.98 2.78 -2.29
N SER A 50 1.89 2.38 -1.01
CA SER A 50 1.96 3.34 0.10
C SER A 50 3.32 4.01 0.18
N GLY A 51 4.41 3.26 -0.04
CA GLY A 51 5.76 3.83 -0.08
C GLY A 51 5.91 4.92 -1.14
N VAL A 52 5.38 4.68 -2.35
CA VAL A 52 5.40 5.62 -3.46
C VAL A 52 4.51 6.82 -3.19
N ALA A 53 3.23 6.61 -2.87
CA ALA A 53 2.25 7.68 -2.71
C ALA A 53 2.65 8.68 -1.60
N PHE A 54 3.09 8.18 -0.43
CA PHE A 54 3.52 9.04 0.67
C PHE A 54 4.80 9.79 0.37
N SER A 55 5.72 9.21 -0.40
CA SER A 55 6.99 9.85 -0.71
C SER A 55 6.84 10.88 -1.82
N ALA A 56 6.02 10.58 -2.83
CA ALA A 56 5.65 11.52 -3.87
C ALA A 56 4.89 12.73 -3.32
N ALA A 57 4.00 12.54 -2.34
CA ALA A 57 3.31 13.63 -1.65
C ALA A 57 4.25 14.62 -0.94
N LYS A 58 5.49 14.22 -0.62
CA LYS A 58 6.55 15.09 -0.08
C LYS A 58 7.38 15.80 -1.15
N GLY A 59 7.08 15.58 -2.44
CA GLY A 59 7.77 16.20 -3.57
C GLY A 59 8.88 15.37 -4.20
N LEU A 60 9.00 14.08 -3.86
CA LEU A 60 9.89 13.15 -4.57
C LEU A 60 9.25 12.75 -5.91
N ALA A 61 10.06 12.55 -6.96
CA ALA A 61 9.54 12.12 -8.25
C ALA A 61 8.95 10.70 -8.15
N ILE A 62 7.75 10.47 -8.70
CA ILE A 62 7.05 9.16 -8.66
C ILE A 62 7.93 8.04 -9.20
N GLU A 63 8.60 8.23 -10.34
CA GLU A 63 9.46 7.21 -10.93
C GLU A 63 10.69 6.92 -10.05
N TRP A 64 11.26 7.92 -9.38
CA TRP A 64 12.32 7.69 -8.40
C TRP A 64 11.82 6.88 -7.20
N CYS A 65 10.58 7.10 -6.76
CA CYS A 65 9.96 6.35 -5.68
C CYS A 65 9.59 4.91 -6.07
N LYS A 66 9.30 4.65 -7.35
CA LYS A 66 8.98 3.31 -7.87
C LYS A 66 10.24 2.45 -8.05
N ALA A 67 11.37 3.05 -8.45
CA ALA A 67 12.60 2.33 -8.74
C ALA A 67 13.07 1.37 -7.62
N PRO A 68 13.03 1.74 -6.31
CA PRO A 68 13.40 0.82 -5.24
C PRO A 68 12.44 -0.37 -5.07
N GLU A 69 11.22 -0.30 -5.61
CA GLU A 69 10.19 -1.34 -5.49
C GLU A 69 10.18 -2.34 -6.65
N GLU A 70 10.89 -2.04 -7.73
CA GLU A 70 10.91 -2.85 -8.96
C GLU A 70 11.41 -4.28 -8.67
N GLY A 71 10.62 -5.29 -9.06
CA GLY A 71 10.96 -6.71 -8.85
C GLY A 71 10.50 -7.31 -7.51
N LEU A 72 9.85 -6.52 -6.64
CA LEU A 72 9.00 -7.07 -5.58
C LEU A 72 7.86 -7.91 -6.17
N ILE A 73 7.22 -8.72 -5.32
CA ILE A 73 6.10 -9.57 -5.74
C ILE A 73 4.91 -8.66 -6.07
N ALA A 74 4.41 -8.72 -7.30
CA ALA A 74 3.21 -7.98 -7.67
C ALA A 74 1.98 -8.60 -7.00
N PRO A 75 1.12 -7.80 -6.36
CA PRO A 75 -0.16 -8.28 -5.84
C PRO A 75 -1.07 -8.76 -6.97
N ASP A 76 -1.80 -9.85 -6.73
CA ASP A 76 -2.87 -10.28 -7.66
C ASP A 76 -4.06 -9.34 -7.67
N MET A 77 -4.27 -8.64 -6.55
CA MET A 77 -5.32 -7.66 -6.32
C MET A 77 -4.82 -6.62 -5.32
N VAL A 78 -5.20 -5.37 -5.54
CA VAL A 78 -5.01 -4.28 -4.58
C VAL A 78 -6.39 -3.77 -4.20
N VAL A 79 -6.69 -3.74 -2.90
CA VAL A 79 -7.93 -3.10 -2.44
C VAL A 79 -7.60 -1.73 -1.88
N TYR A 80 -8.22 -0.70 -2.46
CA TYR A 80 -8.12 0.68 -1.99
C TYR A 80 -9.41 1.05 -1.26
N LEU A 81 -9.30 1.28 0.03
CA LEU A 81 -10.39 1.78 0.87
C LEU A 81 -10.45 3.29 0.72
N ASP A 82 -11.32 3.77 -0.17
CA ASP A 82 -11.43 5.18 -0.50
C ASP A 82 -12.24 5.92 0.55
N ILE A 83 -11.64 6.97 1.10
CA ILE A 83 -12.28 7.82 2.10
C ILE A 83 -11.75 9.24 1.97
N LEU A 84 -12.66 10.19 2.03
CA LEU A 84 -12.29 11.60 2.07
C LEU A 84 -11.46 11.89 3.33
N PRO A 85 -10.32 12.61 3.23
CA PRO A 85 -9.48 12.93 4.38
C PRO A 85 -10.26 13.57 5.54
N GLU A 86 -11.28 14.37 5.25
CA GLU A 86 -12.16 15.00 6.23
C GLU A 86 -12.95 13.96 7.03
N ARG A 87 -13.50 12.95 6.35
CA ARG A 87 -14.21 11.82 6.98
C ARG A 87 -13.27 10.91 7.75
N ALA A 88 -12.06 10.71 7.24
CA ALA A 88 -11.04 9.94 7.94
C ALA A 88 -10.63 10.64 9.25
N ALA A 89 -10.54 11.97 9.25
CA ALA A 89 -10.20 12.74 10.44
C ALA A 89 -11.26 12.70 11.55
N GLU A 90 -12.52 12.42 11.21
CA GLU A 90 -13.61 12.19 12.19
C GLU A 90 -13.41 10.89 12.98
N ARG A 91 -12.64 9.93 12.45
CA ARG A 91 -12.28 8.68 13.13
C ARG A 91 -11.13 8.99 14.08
N GLY A 92 -11.44 9.05 15.37
CA GLY A 92 -10.53 9.56 16.41
C GLY A 92 -9.09 9.03 16.33
N GLY A 93 -8.13 9.84 16.75
CA GLY A 93 -6.70 9.54 16.66
C GLY A 93 -5.96 10.33 15.58
N TYR A 94 -6.67 11.04 14.70
CA TYR A 94 -6.09 11.88 13.67
C TYR A 94 -5.30 13.08 14.25
N GLY A 95 -4.08 13.25 13.77
CA GLY A 95 -3.18 14.37 14.09
C GLY A 95 -2.05 14.01 15.05
N ASN A 96 -1.96 12.74 15.50
CA ASN A 96 -0.93 12.28 16.42
C ASN A 96 0.33 11.80 15.69
N GLU A 97 0.21 11.30 14.47
CA GLU A 97 1.33 10.83 13.68
C GLU A 97 1.78 11.85 12.62
N ARG A 98 3.05 11.73 12.18
CA ARG A 98 3.73 12.66 11.27
C ARG A 98 2.92 13.03 10.01
N TYR A 99 2.12 12.11 9.47
CA TYR A 99 1.44 12.29 8.20
C TYR A 99 -0.06 12.59 8.31
N GLU A 100 -0.60 12.72 9.52
CA GLU A 100 -2.02 12.96 9.74
C GLU A 100 -2.35 14.46 9.63
N GLN A 101 -2.14 15.00 8.43
CA GLN A 101 -2.41 16.38 8.06
C GLN A 101 -3.30 16.38 6.81
N LEU A 102 -4.43 17.09 6.83
CA LEU A 102 -5.46 17.01 5.78
C LEU A 102 -4.90 17.31 4.39
N GLU A 103 -4.15 18.39 4.25
CA GLU A 103 -3.55 18.79 2.97
C GLU A 103 -2.56 17.75 2.44
N PHE A 104 -1.80 17.11 3.34
CA PHE A 104 -0.88 16.05 2.98
C PHE A 104 -1.63 14.79 2.54
N GLN A 105 -2.68 14.40 3.26
CA GLN A 105 -3.51 13.24 2.91
C GLN A 105 -4.24 13.43 1.57
N ARG A 106 -4.64 14.65 1.20
CA ARG A 106 -5.16 14.93 -0.16
C ARG A 106 -4.12 14.62 -1.24
N LYS A 107 -2.89 15.12 -1.08
CA LYS A 107 -1.79 14.80 -2.01
C LYS A 107 -1.50 13.29 -2.08
N VAL A 108 -1.57 12.59 -0.95
CA VAL A 108 -1.40 11.13 -0.91
C VAL A 108 -2.51 10.43 -1.71
N SER A 109 -3.76 10.87 -1.55
CA SER A 109 -4.91 10.35 -2.32
C SER A 109 -4.73 10.55 -3.82
N ASP A 110 -4.32 11.75 -4.24
CA ASP A 110 -4.05 12.06 -5.65
C ASP A 110 -2.99 11.10 -6.23
N ASN A 111 -1.88 10.89 -5.50
CA ASN A 111 -0.85 9.95 -5.93
C ASN A 111 -1.34 8.49 -5.97
N TYR A 112 -2.25 8.08 -5.09
CA TYR A 112 -2.85 6.74 -5.19
C TYR A 112 -3.73 6.59 -6.42
N HIS A 113 -4.47 7.63 -6.79
CA HIS A 113 -5.26 7.63 -8.02
C HIS A 113 -4.37 7.46 -9.25
N ASP A 114 -3.25 8.18 -9.31
CA ASP A 114 -2.26 8.10 -10.39
C ASP A 114 -1.56 6.72 -10.48
N LEU A 115 -1.42 6.03 -9.34
CA LEU A 115 -0.82 4.69 -9.27
C LEU A 115 -1.81 3.56 -9.57
N SER A 116 -3.11 3.85 -9.59
CA SER A 116 -4.14 2.84 -9.75
C SER A 116 -4.11 2.21 -11.15
N ASP A 117 -4.33 0.91 -11.21
CA ASP A 117 -4.40 0.16 -12.46
C ASP A 117 -5.53 -0.88 -12.43
N SER A 118 -5.61 -1.74 -13.45
CA SER A 118 -6.67 -2.76 -13.56
C SER A 118 -6.74 -3.76 -12.40
N THR A 119 -5.68 -3.89 -11.60
CA THR A 119 -5.64 -4.79 -10.42
C THR A 119 -6.34 -4.20 -9.20
N TRP A 120 -6.65 -2.90 -9.24
CA TRP A 120 -7.23 -2.18 -8.12
C TRP A 120 -8.74 -2.40 -8.01
N LYS A 121 -9.20 -2.60 -6.77
CA LYS A 121 -10.60 -2.64 -6.38
C LYS A 121 -10.84 -1.52 -5.37
N ILE A 122 -11.63 -0.54 -5.77
CA ILE A 122 -11.94 0.61 -4.92
C ILE A 122 -13.21 0.27 -4.13
N ILE A 123 -13.15 0.42 -2.81
CA ILE A 123 -14.29 0.25 -1.90
C ILE A 123 -14.53 1.58 -1.21
N ASP A 124 -15.77 2.05 -1.20
CA ASP A 124 -16.18 3.20 -0.39
C ASP A 124 -16.04 2.86 1.10
N ALA A 125 -15.05 3.45 1.75
CA ALA A 125 -14.79 3.21 3.15
C ALA A 125 -15.67 4.06 4.07
N CYS A 126 -16.63 4.85 3.55
CA CYS A 126 -17.64 5.55 4.34
C CYS A 126 -18.81 4.64 4.75
N LEU A 127 -18.93 3.46 4.15
CA LEU A 127 -19.92 2.46 4.50
C LEU A 127 -19.72 1.90 5.91
N PRO A 128 -20.75 1.28 6.52
CA PRO A 128 -20.60 0.50 7.74
C PRO A 128 -19.52 -0.58 7.63
N GLU A 129 -18.85 -0.88 8.75
CA GLU A 129 -17.75 -1.86 8.79
C GLU A 129 -18.16 -3.24 8.26
N GLU A 130 -19.37 -3.70 8.59
CA GLU A 130 -19.90 -4.99 8.14
C GLU A 130 -20.07 -5.06 6.60
N ASP A 131 -20.47 -3.95 5.98
CA ASP A 131 -20.63 -3.85 4.53
C ASP A 131 -19.26 -3.86 3.83
N ILE A 132 -18.29 -3.12 4.37
CA ILE A 132 -16.90 -3.11 3.89
C ILE A 132 -16.29 -4.51 4.02
N GLN A 133 -16.46 -5.15 5.18
CA GLN A 133 -15.96 -6.50 5.43
C GLN A 133 -16.55 -7.51 4.44
N THR A 134 -17.85 -7.42 4.16
CA THR A 134 -18.53 -8.30 3.22
C THR A 134 -17.97 -8.16 1.81
N GLN A 135 -17.75 -6.93 1.35
CA GLN A 135 -17.13 -6.64 0.06
C GLN A 135 -15.68 -7.15 -0.02
N LEU A 136 -14.87 -6.85 1.01
CA LEU A 136 -13.48 -7.32 1.11
C LEU A 136 -13.39 -8.84 1.03
N ARG A 137 -14.23 -9.54 1.79
CA ARG A 137 -14.27 -11.01 1.81
C ARG A 137 -14.64 -11.57 0.44
N SER A 138 -15.63 -11.00 -0.22
CA SER A 138 -16.06 -11.43 -1.55
C SER A 138 -14.91 -11.32 -2.57
N LEU A 139 -14.29 -10.13 -2.64
CA LEU A 139 -13.18 -9.85 -3.55
C LEU A 139 -11.97 -10.74 -3.28
N ALA A 140 -11.62 -10.93 -2.01
CA ALA A 140 -10.51 -11.80 -1.62
C ALA A 140 -10.76 -13.26 -2.05
N LEU A 141 -11.96 -13.79 -1.82
CA LEU A 141 -12.32 -15.16 -2.21
C LEU A 141 -12.32 -15.35 -3.73
N GLU A 142 -12.81 -14.36 -4.48
CA GLU A 142 -12.77 -14.37 -5.95
C GLU A 142 -11.31 -14.39 -6.45
N SER A 143 -10.45 -13.52 -5.91
CA SER A 143 -9.02 -13.49 -6.26
C SER A 143 -8.33 -14.82 -5.96
N ILE A 144 -8.59 -15.41 -4.78
CA ILE A 144 -8.01 -16.69 -4.37
C ILE A 144 -8.47 -17.81 -5.31
N ALA A 145 -9.75 -17.84 -5.68
CA ALA A 145 -10.27 -18.82 -6.63
C ALA A 145 -9.62 -18.67 -8.01
N GLY A 146 -9.44 -17.44 -8.49
CA GLY A 146 -8.71 -17.15 -9.72
C GLY A 146 -7.26 -17.63 -9.68
N CYS A 147 -6.53 -17.37 -8.60
CA CYS A 147 -5.13 -17.80 -8.47
C CYS A 147 -4.97 -19.34 -8.46
N ARG A 148 -5.95 -20.07 -7.90
CA ARG A 148 -5.95 -21.54 -7.88
C ARG A 148 -6.03 -22.17 -9.27
N SER A 149 -6.40 -21.40 -10.31
CA SER A 149 -6.35 -21.87 -11.71
C SER A 149 -4.92 -21.96 -12.29
N GLY A 150 -3.89 -21.63 -11.51
CA GLY A 150 -2.48 -21.75 -11.92
C GLY A 150 -1.85 -20.45 -12.39
N LYS A 151 -2.36 -19.29 -11.96
CA LYS A 151 -1.78 -17.99 -12.29
C LYS A 151 -0.36 -17.90 -11.70
N PRO A 152 0.69 -17.61 -12.50
CA PRO A 152 2.05 -17.49 -11.98
C PRO A 152 2.22 -16.22 -11.15
N LEU A 153 3.18 -16.25 -10.22
CA LEU A 153 3.61 -15.05 -9.52
C LEU A 153 4.20 -14.06 -10.53
N SER A 154 3.81 -12.79 -10.39
CA SER A 154 4.31 -11.69 -11.21
C SER A 154 5.15 -10.74 -10.37
N THR A 155 5.90 -9.88 -11.06
CA THR A 155 6.84 -8.92 -10.47
C THR A 155 6.36 -7.50 -10.70
N LEU A 156 6.48 -6.67 -9.67
CA LEU A 156 5.99 -5.29 -9.68
C LEU A 156 6.93 -4.39 -10.51
N TRP A 157 6.33 -3.59 -11.40
CA TRP A 157 6.96 -2.50 -12.15
C TRP A 157 8.27 -2.80 -12.87
N LEU A 158 8.54 -4.07 -13.24
CA LEU A 158 9.72 -4.36 -14.07
C LEU A 158 9.61 -3.64 -15.42
N PRO A 159 10.70 -3.01 -15.91
CA PRO A 159 10.76 -2.48 -17.25
C PRO A 159 10.43 -3.59 -18.27
N LYS A 160 9.61 -3.25 -19.27
CA LYS A 160 9.33 -4.13 -20.41
C LYS A 160 10.50 -4.15 -21.37
#